data_AF-A0A2S8NR20-F1
#
_entry.id   AF-A0A2S8NR20-F1
#
_cell.length_a   1.000
_cell.length_b   1.000
_cell.length_c   1.000
_cell.angle_alpha   90.00
_cell.angle_beta   90.00
_cell.angle_gamma   90.00
#
_symmetry.space_group_name_H-M   'P 1'
#
loop_
_entity.id
_entity.type
_entity.pdbx_description
1 polymer ?
#
loop_
_entity_poly.entity_id
_entity_poly.type
_entity_poly.pdbx_seq_one_letter_code
_entity_poly.pdbx_strand_id
1 'polypeptide(L)'
;MKRILSIIGAIGLTATSTTTLISCEKSEKPNDNNKINKPTTPTPKAQQPPKDSNWKLIINTTGQENSGKTYIGIFGNKPNVNITSWKGIEGEGLWHLYQYKAIYRWDGVGEPQIPTIDKNTGEITDWKEQKGTK
;
A
#
# COMPACT_ATOMS: atom_id res chain seq x y z
N MET A 1 39.97 -42.56 -29.39
CA MET A 1 39.70 -43.46 -28.25
C MET A 1 38.78 -42.76 -27.27
N LYS A 2 37.89 -43.55 -26.65
CA LYS A 2 36.84 -43.23 -25.66
C LYS A 2 37.39 -42.35 -24.51
N ARG A 3 36.65 -41.52 -23.76
CA ARG A 3 35.36 -41.77 -23.09
C ARG A 3 34.65 -40.45 -22.72
N ILE A 4 33.32 -40.49 -22.82
CA ILE A 4 32.36 -39.54 -22.22
C ILE A 4 32.25 -39.90 -20.73
N LEU A 5 32.26 -38.91 -19.84
CA LEU A 5 31.59 -39.03 -18.54
C LEU A 5 30.62 -37.85 -18.38
N SER A 6 29.34 -38.18 -18.56
CA SER A 6 28.18 -37.45 -18.09
C SER A 6 28.24 -37.35 -16.56
N ILE A 7 28.09 -36.14 -16.02
CA ILE A 7 27.51 -35.96 -14.69
C ILE A 7 26.45 -34.88 -14.78
N ILE A 8 25.24 -35.35 -15.00
CA ILE A 8 23.99 -34.71 -14.65
C ILE A 8 24.04 -34.44 -13.14
N GLY A 9 24.03 -33.17 -12.75
CA GLY A 9 24.02 -32.72 -11.37
C GLY A 9 22.79 -31.87 -11.08
N ALA A 10 21.69 -32.55 -10.76
CA ALA A 10 20.50 -32.10 -10.03
C ALA A 10 19.98 -30.67 -10.28
N ILE A 11 18.93 -30.59 -11.09
CA ILE A 11 17.84 -29.62 -10.89
C ILE A 11 17.21 -29.95 -9.53
N GLY A 12 17.17 -28.99 -8.61
CA GLY A 12 16.53 -29.23 -7.33
C GLY A 12 16.64 -28.10 -6.33
N LEU A 13 16.05 -26.95 -6.62
CA LEU A 13 15.40 -26.18 -5.55
C LEU A 13 14.24 -25.38 -6.13
N THR A 14 13.13 -26.06 -6.43
CA THR A 14 11.84 -25.38 -6.44
C THR A 14 11.55 -25.01 -4.99
N ALA A 15 11.74 -23.73 -4.64
CA ALA A 15 11.18 -23.21 -3.40
C ALA A 15 9.66 -23.28 -3.54
N THR A 16 9.05 -24.33 -2.99
CA THR A 16 7.61 -24.43 -2.86
C THR A 16 7.18 -23.39 -1.83
N SER A 17 6.94 -22.15 -2.26
CA SER A 17 6.25 -21.17 -1.44
C SER A 17 4.88 -21.76 -1.12
N THR A 18 4.74 -22.30 0.08
CA THR A 18 3.47 -22.77 0.59
C THR A 18 2.59 -21.54 0.75
N THR A 19 1.81 -21.21 -0.27
CA THR A 19 0.74 -20.24 -0.11
C THR A 19 -0.31 -20.91 0.74
N THR A 20 -0.24 -20.71 2.05
CA THR A 20 -1.40 -20.93 2.92
C THR A 20 -2.48 -19.99 2.42
N LEU A 21 -3.39 -20.50 1.58
CA LEU A 21 -4.65 -19.83 1.29
C LEU A 21 -5.42 -19.83 2.61
N ILE A 22 -5.30 -18.73 3.35
CA ILE A 22 -6.16 -18.47 4.50
C ILE A 22 -7.59 -18.42 3.92
N SER A 23 -8.34 -19.48 4.18
CA SER A 23 -9.77 -19.55 3.94
C SER A 23 -10.41 -18.31 4.55
N CYS A 24 -11.23 -17.59 3.78
CA CYS A 24 -12.09 -16.56 4.35
C CYS A 24 -13.08 -17.26 5.28
N GLU A 25 -12.78 -17.28 6.58
CA GLU A 25 -13.78 -17.58 7.60
C GLU A 25 -14.92 -16.58 7.41
N LYS A 26 -16.09 -17.12 7.05
CA LYS A 26 -17.35 -16.40 7.06
C LYS A 26 -17.66 -16.09 8.53
N SER A 27 -17.25 -14.92 9.02
CA SER A 27 -17.64 -14.48 10.35
C SER A 27 -19.10 -14.05 10.34
N GLU A 28 -19.94 -14.86 10.98
CA GLU A 28 -21.33 -14.55 11.29
C GLU A 28 -21.39 -13.31 12.19
N LYS A 29 -22.38 -12.43 11.93
CA LYS A 29 -22.62 -11.23 12.73
C LYS A 29 -23.10 -11.61 14.13
N PRO A 30 -22.72 -10.82 15.15
CA PRO A 30 -23.66 -10.40 16.17
C PRO A 30 -24.01 -8.92 16.00
N ASN A 31 -25.30 -8.66 16.16
CA ASN A 31 -25.93 -7.35 16.15
C ASN A 31 -25.53 -6.59 17.43
N ASP A 32 -24.92 -5.42 17.32
CA ASP A 32 -24.86 -4.46 18.42
C ASP A 32 -25.10 -3.04 17.92
N ASN A 33 -26.06 -2.41 18.57
CA ASN A 33 -26.75 -1.21 18.14
C ASN A 33 -25.99 0.01 18.67
N ASN A 34 -24.99 0.52 17.96
CA ASN A 34 -24.58 1.92 18.14
C ASN A 34 -24.08 2.59 16.85
N LYS A 35 -25.03 3.34 16.29
CA LYS A 35 -25.03 4.24 15.14
C LYS A 35 -23.68 4.95 14.81
N ILE A 36 -22.99 4.46 13.78
CA ILE A 36 -22.35 5.31 12.76
C ILE A 36 -22.69 4.68 11.40
N ASN A 37 -23.47 5.39 10.58
CA ASN A 37 -23.71 5.00 9.19
C ASN A 37 -22.40 5.13 8.41
N LYS A 38 -21.61 4.05 8.41
CA LYS A 38 -20.37 3.93 7.65
C LYS A 38 -20.73 3.66 6.18
N PRO A 39 -20.34 4.51 5.21
CA PRO A 39 -20.37 4.10 3.81
C PRO A 39 -19.44 2.90 3.66
N THR A 40 -20.05 1.74 3.42
CA THR A 40 -19.37 0.46 3.25
C THR A 40 -19.14 0.25 1.76
N THR A 41 -18.27 1.05 1.16
CA THR A 41 -17.71 0.70 -0.15
C THR A 41 -16.47 -0.17 0.09
N PRO A 42 -16.38 -1.36 -0.53
CA PRO A 42 -15.21 -2.20 -0.41
C PRO A 42 -14.04 -1.52 -1.13
N THR A 43 -13.21 -0.82 -0.36
CA THR A 43 -11.95 -0.28 -0.87
C THR A 43 -11.06 -1.48 -1.22
N PRO A 44 -10.43 -1.50 -2.41
CA PRO A 44 -9.33 -2.44 -2.67
C PRO A 44 -8.35 -2.38 -1.51
N LYS A 45 -7.93 -3.53 -0.98
CA LYS A 45 -7.10 -3.61 0.23
C LYS A 45 -5.77 -2.90 -0.03
N ALA A 46 -5.67 -1.63 0.35
CA ALA A 46 -4.46 -0.84 0.19
C ALA A 46 -3.33 -1.46 1.03
N GLN A 47 -2.11 -1.45 0.49
CA GLN A 47 -0.91 -1.93 1.17
C GLN A 47 -0.65 -1.06 2.41
N GLN A 48 -0.30 -1.68 3.54
CA GLN A 48 0.14 -0.93 4.70
C GLN A 48 1.61 -0.53 4.53
N PRO A 49 2.01 0.70 4.91
CA PRO A 49 3.41 1.05 5.05
C PRO A 49 4.15 0.14 6.05
N PRO A 50 5.48 0.06 6.00
CA PRO A 50 6.27 -0.64 7.02
C PRO A 50 5.96 -0.12 8.42
N LYS A 51 6.12 -0.98 9.44
CA LYS A 51 5.71 -0.67 10.83
C LYS A 51 6.37 0.59 11.39
N ASP A 52 7.63 0.81 11.06
CA ASP A 52 8.43 1.95 11.53
C ASP A 52 8.46 3.12 10.53
N SER A 53 7.56 3.09 9.54
CA SER A 53 7.45 4.14 8.53
C SER A 53 6.78 5.39 9.07
N ASN A 54 7.30 6.53 8.62
CA ASN A 54 6.65 7.84 8.76
C ASN A 54 5.46 8.01 7.79
N TRP A 55 5.34 7.14 6.78
CA TRP A 55 4.15 7.08 5.94
C TRP A 55 2.98 6.43 6.69
N LYS A 56 1.80 7.03 6.62
CA LYS A 56 0.55 6.52 7.21
C LYS A 56 -0.54 6.41 6.15
N LEU A 57 -1.17 5.23 6.05
CA LEU A 57 -2.34 5.04 5.17
C LEU A 57 -3.52 5.85 5.70
N ILE A 58 -4.15 6.62 4.82
CA ILE A 58 -5.39 7.36 5.12
C ILE A 58 -6.57 6.50 4.68
N ILE A 59 -7.31 5.96 5.65
CA ILE A 59 -8.47 5.10 5.43
C ILE A 59 -9.81 5.85 5.42
N ASN A 60 -9.84 7.06 5.97
CA ASN A 60 -11.04 7.91 5.99
C ASN A 60 -10.63 9.36 5.78
N THR A 61 -11.19 9.97 4.75
CA THR A 61 -10.99 11.38 4.38
C THR A 61 -12.08 12.30 4.93
N THR A 62 -13.17 11.72 5.44
CA THR A 62 -14.34 12.44 5.97
C THR A 62 -13.97 13.18 7.25
N GLY A 63 -14.08 14.51 7.24
CA GLY A 63 -13.80 15.34 8.42
C GLY A 63 -12.33 15.49 8.79
N GLN A 64 -11.40 14.99 7.96
CA GLN A 64 -9.99 15.33 8.09
C GLN A 64 -9.70 16.59 7.29
N GLU A 65 -9.26 17.63 7.98
CA GLU A 65 -8.66 18.80 7.35
C GLU A 65 -7.25 18.44 6.86
N ASN A 66 -6.88 19.00 5.71
CA ASN A 66 -5.50 18.98 5.28
C ASN A 66 -4.64 19.69 6.32
N SER A 67 -3.49 19.12 6.63
CA SER A 67 -2.62 19.58 7.74
C SER A 67 -1.33 20.23 7.25
N GLY A 68 -1.32 20.75 6.01
CA GLY A 68 -0.09 21.22 5.37
C GLY A 68 0.93 20.11 5.04
N LYS A 69 0.58 18.84 5.32
CA LYS A 69 1.44 17.68 5.17
C LYS A 69 1.60 17.27 3.71
N THR A 70 2.64 16.48 3.44
CA THR A 70 2.81 15.85 2.14
C THR A 70 1.99 14.57 2.06
N TYR A 71 1.27 14.41 0.95
CA TYR A 71 0.48 13.24 0.65
C TYR A 71 0.97 12.61 -0.65
N ILE A 72 0.75 11.31 -0.78
CA ILE A 72 0.86 10.58 -2.03
C ILE A 72 -0.44 9.85 -2.32
N GLY A 73 -0.78 9.75 -3.60
CA GLY A 73 -1.98 9.10 -4.07
C GLY A 73 -1.66 8.13 -5.20
N ILE A 74 -2.20 6.92 -5.09
CA ILE A 74 -2.12 5.90 -6.14
C ILE A 74 -3.39 5.98 -6.98
N PHE A 75 -3.23 6.08 -8.30
CA PHE A 75 -4.36 6.20 -9.24
C PHE A 75 -4.08 5.46 -10.55
N GLY A 76 -5.09 5.40 -11.41
CA GLY A 76 -5.04 4.68 -12.67
C GLY A 76 -5.35 3.19 -12.51
N ASN A 77 -5.39 2.48 -13.64
CA ASN A 77 -5.73 1.06 -13.72
C ASN A 77 -4.54 0.28 -14.26
N LYS A 78 -4.40 -0.97 -13.81
CA LYS A 78 -3.37 -1.88 -14.33
C LYS A 78 -3.54 -2.05 -15.84
N PRO A 79 -2.45 -2.08 -16.63
CA PRO A 79 -1.03 -2.06 -16.23
C PRO A 79 -0.41 -0.64 -16.12
N ASN A 80 -1.23 0.40 -15.98
CA ASN A 80 -0.82 1.82 -15.99
C ASN A 80 -1.15 2.51 -14.67
N VAL A 81 -0.78 1.89 -13.55
CA VAL A 81 -0.92 2.51 -12.22
C VAL A 81 0.17 3.56 -12.04
N ASN A 82 -0.18 4.70 -11.46
CA ASN A 82 0.71 5.82 -11.22
C ASN A 82 0.64 6.28 -9.76
N ILE A 83 1.70 6.96 -9.33
CA ILE A 83 1.80 7.64 -8.05
C ILE A 83 2.00 9.13 -8.29
N THR A 84 1.31 9.96 -7.51
CA THR A 84 1.52 11.41 -7.48
C THR A 84 1.67 11.87 -6.04
N SER A 85 2.31 13.02 -5.84
CA SER A 85 2.47 13.67 -4.54
C SER A 85 1.93 15.09 -4.57
N TRP A 86 1.36 15.54 -3.46
CA TRP A 86 0.95 16.93 -3.28
C TRP A 86 1.12 17.36 -1.84
N LYS A 87 1.17 18.67 -1.62
CA LYS A 87 1.11 19.27 -0.29
C LYS A 87 -0.33 19.62 0.02
N GLY A 88 -0.79 19.25 1.21
CA GLY A 88 -2.08 19.62 1.71
C GLY A 88 -2.23 21.13 1.89
N ILE A 89 -3.43 21.65 1.66
CA ILE A 89 -3.78 23.04 1.94
C ILE A 89 -4.55 23.09 3.26
N GLU A 90 -3.99 23.74 4.27
CA GLU A 90 -4.64 23.85 5.58
C GLU A 90 -6.05 24.43 5.48
N GLY A 91 -7.00 23.84 6.22
CA GLY A 91 -8.41 24.23 6.19
C GLY A 91 -9.22 23.68 5.01
N GLU A 92 -8.59 23.00 4.04
CA GLU A 92 -9.32 22.28 2.99
C GLU A 92 -9.59 20.82 3.38
N GLY A 93 -10.79 20.34 3.07
CA GLY A 93 -11.14 18.93 3.28
C GLY A 93 -10.52 17.99 2.25
N LEU A 94 -10.30 16.74 2.64
CA LEU A 94 -9.76 15.68 1.78
C LEU A 94 -10.81 15.06 0.81
N TRP A 95 -11.93 15.75 0.55
CA TRP A 95 -13.07 15.21 -0.21
C TRP A 95 -12.79 14.97 -1.70
N HIS A 96 -11.86 15.68 -2.31
CA HIS A 96 -11.47 15.48 -3.72
C HIS A 96 -10.59 14.22 -3.91
N LEU A 97 -10.28 13.50 -2.83
CA LEU A 97 -9.36 12.39 -2.86
C LEU A 97 -10.01 11.02 -3.17
N TYR A 98 -11.33 10.96 -3.36
CA TYR A 98 -12.04 9.72 -3.72
C TYR A 98 -11.58 9.09 -5.04
N GLN A 99 -10.92 9.87 -5.91
CA GLN A 99 -10.36 9.39 -7.18
C GLN A 99 -9.13 8.49 -7.01
N TYR A 100 -8.49 8.50 -5.83
CA TYR A 100 -7.32 7.69 -5.55
C TYR A 100 -7.71 6.33 -4.98
N LYS A 101 -6.99 5.28 -5.40
CA LYS A 101 -7.16 3.92 -4.90
C LYS A 101 -6.58 3.74 -3.50
N ALA A 102 -5.51 4.48 -3.20
CA ALA A 102 -4.87 4.50 -1.89
C ALA A 102 -4.18 5.84 -1.70
N ILE A 103 -4.11 6.29 -0.45
CA ILE A 103 -3.57 7.59 -0.07
C ILE A 103 -2.73 7.43 1.17
N TYR A 104 -1.55 8.02 1.16
CA TYR A 104 -0.66 8.00 2.30
C TYR A 104 -0.23 9.41 2.66
N ARG A 105 -0.10 9.68 3.95
CA ARG A 105 0.38 10.95 4.50
C ARG A 105 1.76 10.74 5.10
N TRP A 106 2.63 11.72 4.90
CA TRP A 106 3.94 11.77 5.54
C TRP A 106 3.86 12.50 6.88
N ASP A 107 4.21 11.81 7.95
CA ASP A 107 4.28 12.35 9.32
C ASP A 107 5.73 12.61 9.79
N GLY A 108 6.73 12.38 8.92
CA GLY A 108 8.13 12.63 9.22
C GLY A 108 8.52 14.10 9.15
N VAL A 109 9.79 14.38 9.41
CA VAL A 109 10.39 15.73 9.33
C VAL A 109 10.91 15.97 7.91
N GLY A 110 10.66 17.18 7.38
CA GLY A 110 11.12 17.58 6.05
C GLY A 110 10.28 16.98 4.91
N GLU A 111 10.76 17.19 3.67
CA GLU A 111 10.11 16.66 2.47
C GLU A 111 10.51 15.20 2.22
N PRO A 112 9.53 14.29 2.08
CA PRO A 112 9.82 12.88 1.87
C PRO A 112 10.32 12.61 0.45
N GLN A 113 11.04 11.51 0.30
CA GLN A 113 11.19 10.87 -1.00
C GLN A 113 9.91 10.12 -1.37
N ILE A 114 9.54 10.18 -2.65
CA ILE A 114 8.32 9.54 -3.16
C ILE A 114 8.57 8.02 -3.32
N PRO A 115 7.70 7.15 -2.77
CA PRO A 115 7.79 5.72 -2.95
C PRO A 115 7.79 5.28 -4.42
N THR A 116 8.43 4.15 -4.70
CA THR A 116 8.41 3.53 -6.03
C THR A 116 7.25 2.55 -6.13
N ILE A 117 6.50 2.63 -7.24
CA ILE A 117 5.35 1.78 -7.51
C ILE A 117 5.61 0.91 -8.74
N ASP A 118 5.22 -0.36 -8.68
CA ASP A 118 5.11 -1.20 -9.88
C ASP A 118 3.83 -0.83 -10.64
N LYS A 119 3.99 -0.32 -11.86
CA LYS A 119 2.88 0.17 -12.69
C LYS A 119 1.90 -0.95 -13.08
N ASN A 120 2.38 -2.18 -13.17
CA ASN A 120 1.57 -3.35 -13.54
C ASN A 120 0.70 -3.84 -12.39
N THR A 121 1.21 -3.76 -11.15
CA THR A 121 0.53 -4.33 -9.97
C THR A 121 -0.12 -3.28 -9.07
N GLY A 122 0.36 -2.03 -9.12
CA GLY A 122 -0.02 -0.96 -8.21
C GLY A 122 0.54 -1.11 -6.79
N GLU A 123 1.47 -2.04 -6.59
CA GLU A 123 2.13 -2.25 -5.30
C GLU A 123 3.32 -1.29 -5.13
N ILE A 124 3.50 -0.80 -3.91
CA ILE A 124 4.69 -0.02 -3.56
C ILE A 124 5.82 -0.99 -3.28
N THR A 125 6.86 -0.94 -4.10
CA THR A 125 8.03 -1.82 -4.04
C THR A 125 9.16 -1.25 -3.19
N ASP A 126 9.20 0.07 -3.00
CA ASP A 126 10.17 0.76 -2.15
C ASP A 126 9.53 2.01 -1.53
N TRP A 127 9.46 2.05 -0.19
CA TRP A 127 8.86 3.14 0.57
C TRP A 127 9.76 4.37 0.76
N LYS A 128 11.02 4.30 0.30
CA LYS A 128 12.01 5.40 0.39
C LYS A 128 12.07 6.07 1.77
N GLU A 129 12.15 5.25 2.82
CA GLU A 129 12.11 5.74 4.20
C GLU A 129 13.31 6.64 4.51
N GLN A 130 13.02 7.84 5.00
CA GLN A 130 14.02 8.73 5.59
C GLN A 130 14.01 8.51 7.10
N LYS A 131 14.99 7.77 7.60
CA LYS A 131 15.24 7.72 9.05
C LYS A 131 15.86 9.06 9.42
N GLY A 132 15.11 9.86 10.17
CA GLY A 132 15.58 11.16 10.65
C GLY A 132 16.95 11.00 11.30
N THR A 133 17.90 11.81 10.85
CA THR A 133 19.18 11.96 11.55
C THR A 133 18.83 12.55 12.92
N LYS A 134 19.09 11.79 13.99
CA LYS A 134 18.92 12.25 15.37
C LYS A 134 19.78 13.47 15.65
#